data_AF-A0A7K0PAT4-F1
#
_entry.id   AF-A0A7K0PAT4-F1
#
_cell.length_a   1.000
_cell.length_b   1.000
_cell.length_c   1.000
_cell.angle_alpha   90.00
_cell.angle_beta   90.00
_cell.angle_gamma   90.00
#
_symmetry.space_group_name_H-M   'P 1'
#
loop_
_entity.id
_entity.type
_entity.pdbx_description
1 polymer ?
#
loop_
_entity_poly.entity_id
_entity_poly.type
_entity_poly.pdbx_seq_one_letter_code
_entity_poly.pdbx_strand_id
1 'polypeptide(L)'
;AGLSTGYDEVVLRGDPAAGRAFACFYLADGRLIAADCVNNAQEFMFGKRAIAEGLSPDRSLLADPGTPLASLLQGSPAGAG
;
A
#
# COMPACT_ATOMS: atom_id res chain seq x y z
N ALA A 1 2.38 5.98 7.53
CA ALA A 1 2.72 7.23 6.83
C ALA A 1 1.47 7.74 6.12
N GLY A 2 1.27 9.05 6.00
CA GLY A 2 0.05 9.63 5.42
C GLY A 2 -1.08 9.82 6.44
N LEU A 3 -2.18 10.41 5.98
CA LEU A 3 -3.41 10.58 6.75
C LEU A 3 -4.45 9.64 6.15
N SER A 4 -5.02 8.74 6.96
CA SER A 4 -5.99 7.76 6.48
C SER A 4 -7.38 8.34 6.25
N THR A 5 -7.71 9.50 6.81
CA THR A 5 -9.03 10.14 6.62
C THR A 5 -9.40 10.26 5.13
N GLY A 6 -10.59 9.78 4.78
CA GLY A 6 -11.08 9.81 3.39
C GLY A 6 -10.77 8.57 2.56
N TYR A 7 -10.20 7.52 3.15
CA TYR A 7 -10.07 6.22 2.49
C TYR A 7 -11.44 5.59 2.19
N ASP A 8 -11.53 4.85 1.09
CA ASP A 8 -12.67 4.02 0.70
C ASP A 8 -12.32 2.51 0.73
N GLU A 9 -11.03 2.19 0.67
CA GLU A 9 -10.53 0.81 0.64
C GLU A 9 -9.30 0.61 1.53
N VAL A 10 -9.19 -0.58 2.12
CA VAL A 10 -7.99 -1.02 2.85
C VAL A 10 -7.51 -2.34 2.27
N VAL A 11 -6.25 -2.35 1.81
CA VAL A 11 -5.56 -3.57 1.38
C VAL A 11 -4.64 -4.05 2.49
N LEU A 12 -4.87 -5.26 2.95
CA LEU A 12 -3.99 -5.94 3.90
C LEU A 12 -2.91 -6.71 3.14
N ARG A 13 -1.65 -6.52 3.54
CA ARG A 13 -0.51 -7.31 3.08
C ARG A 13 0.06 -8.11 4.24
N GLY A 14 -0.02 -9.42 4.13
CA GLY A 14 0.26 -10.35 5.21
C GLY A 14 -0.98 -10.61 6.07
N ASP A 15 -0.79 -11.25 7.22
CA ASP A 15 -1.87 -11.69 8.09
C ASP A 15 -1.79 -10.98 9.46
N PRO A 16 -2.73 -10.08 9.80
CA PRO A 16 -2.76 -9.42 11.10
C PRO A 16 -3.19 -10.33 12.26
N ALA A 17 -3.83 -11.47 11.99
CA ALA A 17 -4.30 -12.42 13.00
C ALA A 17 -3.25 -13.48 13.36
N ALA A 18 -2.46 -13.92 12.39
CA ALA A 18 -1.44 -14.97 12.59
C ALA A 18 0.02 -14.50 12.48
N GLY A 19 0.26 -13.34 11.86
CA GLY A 19 1.59 -12.83 11.54
C GLY A 19 2.19 -11.90 12.59
N ARG A 20 3.53 -11.84 12.63
CA ARG A 20 4.26 -10.83 13.43
C ARG A 20 4.53 -9.54 12.66
N ALA A 21 4.31 -9.54 11.36
CA ALA A 21 4.48 -8.40 10.47
C ALA A 21 3.34 -8.38 9.44
N PHE A 22 2.78 -7.21 9.22
CA PHE A 22 1.75 -6.95 8.21
C PHE A 22 1.70 -5.45 7.89
N ALA A 23 1.01 -5.09 6.83
CA ALA A 23 0.69 -3.70 6.53
C ALA A 23 -0.78 -3.51 6.14
N CYS A 24 -1.36 -2.40 6.57
CA CYS A 24 -2.64 -1.88 6.10
C CYS A 24 -2.35 -0.71 5.15
N PHE A 25 -2.74 -0.84 3.89
CA PHE A 25 -2.62 0.21 2.89
C PHE A 25 -4.00 0.82 2.64
N TYR A 26 -4.15 2.12 2.89
CA TYR A 26 -5.42 2.84 2.75
C TYR A 26 -5.46 3.56 1.42
N LEU A 27 -6.48 3.28 0.61
CA LEU A 27 -6.68 3.88 -0.70
C LEU A 27 -7.92 4.79 -0.70
N ALA A 28 -7.87 5.81 -1.55
CA ALA A 28 -9.02 6.64 -1.92
C ALA A 28 -9.02 6.76 -3.45
N ASP A 29 -10.11 6.38 -4.11
CA ASP A 29 -10.22 6.31 -5.57
C ASP A 29 -9.04 5.53 -6.20
N GLY A 30 -8.60 4.45 -5.54
CA GLY A 30 -7.47 3.62 -5.97
C GLY A 30 -6.08 4.25 -5.77
N ARG A 31 -5.96 5.48 -5.27
CA ARG A 31 -4.68 6.12 -4.89
C ARG A 31 -4.32 5.74 -3.47
N LEU A 32 -3.06 5.37 -3.23
CA LEU A 32 -2.56 5.13 -1.88
C LEU A 32 -2.39 6.46 -1.11
N ILE A 33 -3.11 6.62 0.00
CA ILE A 33 -3.09 7.85 0.82
C ILE A 33 -2.46 7.65 2.20
N ALA A 34 -2.50 6.43 2.74
CA ALA A 34 -1.85 6.10 4.00
C ALA A 34 -1.39 4.64 4.06
N ALA A 35 -0.46 4.35 4.98
CA ALA A 35 -0.01 3.00 5.28
C ALA A 35 0.35 2.84 6.76
N ASP A 36 -0.20 1.84 7.44
CA ASP A 36 0.26 1.38 8.75
C ASP A 36 1.06 0.10 8.55
N CYS A 37 2.31 0.08 9.03
CA CYS A 37 3.22 -1.04 8.83
C CYS A 37 3.70 -1.55 10.19
N VAL A 38 3.36 -2.80 10.52
CA VAL A 38 3.73 -3.43 11.78
C VAL A 38 4.96 -4.30 11.54
N ASN A 39 6.04 -4.02 12.27
CA ASN A 39 7.30 -4.76 12.25
C ASN A 39 7.91 -4.97 10.86
N ASN A 40 7.65 -4.07 9.90
CA ASN A 40 8.25 -4.17 8.59
C ASN A 40 8.69 -2.81 8.01
N ALA A 41 10.01 -2.61 7.94
CA ALA A 41 10.60 -1.37 7.45
C ALA A 41 10.48 -1.22 5.92
N GLN A 42 10.43 -2.32 5.17
CA GLN A 42 10.38 -2.26 3.70
C GLN A 42 9.02 -1.72 3.23
N GLU A 43 7.92 -2.20 3.81
CA GLU A 43 6.56 -1.75 3.55
C GLU A 43 6.39 -0.28 3.96
N PHE A 44 7.01 0.13 5.07
CA PHE A 44 6.97 1.52 5.50
C PHE A 44 7.68 2.46 4.51
N MET A 45 8.85 2.05 4.01
CA MET A 45 9.61 2.82 3.01
C MET A 45 8.88 2.87 1.67
N PHE A 46 8.31 1.74 1.24
CA PHE A 46 7.44 1.69 0.07
C PHE A 46 6.24 2.63 0.22
N GLY A 47 5.49 2.52 1.33
CA GLY A 47 4.30 3.34 1.58
C GLY A 47 4.61 4.83 1.58
N LYS A 48 5.70 5.25 2.25
CA LYS A 48 6.16 6.66 2.20
C LYS A 48 6.41 7.15 0.78
N ARG A 49 7.11 6.35 -0.03
CA ARG A 49 7.44 6.70 -1.42
C ARG A 49 6.19 6.74 -2.30
N ALA A 50 5.37 5.70 -2.25
CA ALA A 50 4.17 5.58 -3.06
C ALA A 50 3.14 6.67 -2.75
N ILE A 51 2.98 7.05 -1.48
CA ILE A 51 2.13 8.20 -1.08
C ILE A 51 2.69 9.51 -1.62
N ALA A 52 4.01 9.75 -1.49
CA ALA A 52 4.65 10.97 -1.98
C ALA A 52 4.58 11.12 -3.51
N GLU A 53 4.66 10.01 -4.24
CA GLU A 53 4.52 9.96 -5.71
C GLU A 53 3.05 9.89 -6.15
N GLY A 54 2.10 9.74 -5.21
CA GLY A 54 0.67 9.69 -5.50
C GLY A 54 0.25 8.47 -6.33
N LEU A 55 0.89 7.32 -6.07
CA LEU A 55 0.70 6.11 -6.86
C LEU A 55 -0.64 5.42 -6.57
N SER A 56 -1.10 4.66 -7.55
CA SER A 56 -2.25 3.76 -7.49
C SER A 56 -1.81 2.33 -7.80
N PRO A 57 -1.21 1.60 -6.83
CA PRO A 57 -0.73 0.23 -7.05
C PRO A 57 -1.88 -0.73 -7.35
N ASP A 58 -1.61 -1.79 -8.11
CA ASP A 58 -2.58 -2.89 -8.26
C ASP A 58 -2.85 -3.53 -6.89
N ARG A 59 -4.13 -3.65 -6.55
CA ARG A 59 -4.61 -4.10 -5.24
C ARG A 59 -4.27 -5.56 -4.94
N SER A 60 -4.38 -6.42 -5.96
CA SER A 60 -4.12 -7.85 -5.80
C SER A 60 -2.63 -8.09 -5.58
N LEU A 61 -1.78 -7.39 -6.34
CA LEU A 61 -0.33 -7.44 -6.18
C LEU A 61 0.14 -6.79 -4.87
N LEU A 62 -0.51 -5.71 -4.43
CA LEU A 62 -0.22 -5.07 -3.15
C LEU A 62 -0.53 -5.98 -1.95
N ALA A 63 -1.65 -6.72 -2.01
CA ALA A 63 -2.07 -7.67 -0.98
C ALA A 63 -1.13 -8.88 -0.87
N ASP A 64 -0.53 -9.33 -1.97
CA ASP A 64 0.30 -10.53 -2.03
C ASP A 64 1.72 -10.31 -1.44
N PRO A 65 2.06 -10.89 -0.27
CA PRO A 65 3.39 -10.77 0.33
C PRO A 65 4.54 -11.29 -0.56
N GLY A 66 4.26 -12.16 -1.53
CA GLY A 66 5.23 -12.67 -2.49
C GLY A 66 5.63 -11.68 -3.58
N THR A 67 4.79 -10.67 -3.84
CA THR A 67 5.06 -9.64 -4.84
C THR A 67 6.16 -8.69 -4.34
N PRO A 68 7.27 -8.48 -5.08
CA PRO A 68 8.30 -7.53 -4.68
C PRO A 68 7.78 -6.08 -4.67
N LEU A 69 7.88 -5.38 -3.54
CA LEU A 69 7.40 -3.99 -3.39
C LEU A 69 7.98 -3.02 -4.43
N ALA A 70 9.21 -3.26 -4.90
CA ALA A 70 9.84 -2.44 -5.93
C ALA A 70 9.09 -2.49 -7.28
N SER A 71 8.43 -3.61 -7.59
CA SER A 71 7.62 -3.75 -8.81
C SER A 71 6.35 -2.90 -8.77
N LEU A 72 5.84 -2.62 -7.56
CA LEU A 72 4.64 -1.81 -7.33
C LEU A 72 4.91 -0.29 -7.43
N LEU A 73 6.17 0.12 -7.50
CA LEU A 73 6.56 1.53 -7.69
C LEU A 73 6.44 1.97 -9.16
N GLN A 74 6.18 1.04 -10.08
CA GLN A 74 5.82 1.33 -11.46
C GLN A 74 4.31 1.50 -11.55
N GLY A 75 3.76 2.48 -10.85
CA GLY A 75 2.33 2.79 -10.96
C GLY A 75 2.01 3.31 -12.37
N SER A 76 0.92 2.82 -12.98
CA SER A 76 0.28 3.60 -14.04
C SER A 76 -0.23 4.90 -13.40
N PRO A 77 -0.11 6.08 -14.05
CA PRO A 77 -0.70 7.29 -13.51
C PRO A 77 -2.21 7.07 -13.30
N ALA A 78 -2.72 7.49 -12.16
CA ALA A 78 -4.15 7.43 -11.84
C ALA A 78 -4.95 8.13 -12.97
N GLY A 79 -5.70 7.37 -13.78
CA GLY A 79 -6.59 7.92 -14.82
C GLY A 79 -6.45 7.39 -16.26
N ALA A 80 -5.90 6.20 -16.50
CA ALA A 80 -6.06 5.51 -17.79
C ALA A 80 -7.25 4.54 -17.72
N GLY A 81 -8.47 5.07 -17.83
CA GLY A 81 -9.73 4.34 -17.86
C GLY A 81 -10.90 5.28 -18.00
#